data_AF-A0A954QQQ4-F1
#
_entry.id   AF-A0A954QQQ4-F1
#
_cell.length_a   1.000
_cell.length_b   1.000
_cell.length_c   1.000
_cell.angle_alpha   90.00
_cell.angle_beta   90.00
_cell.angle_gamma   90.00
#
_symmetry.space_group_name_H-M   'P 1'
#
loop_
_entity.id
_entity.type
_entity.pdbx_description
1 polymer ?
#
loop_
_entity_poly.entity_id
_entity_poly.type
_entity_poly.pdbx_seq_one_letter_code
_entity_poly.pdbx_strand_id
1 'polypeptide(L)'
;MPFLIIAMALPLILWGAISVARGSLFLSVAIFFVATCVFPAEFFSVDMAGLTWTIDRLCLVGIAAQLVIRWRRGQLQLRRLESLDVAMALFMLWLMARTITQPLGSVLPGQPATLMHLVNGYLIPFFLYAGLRTSKLEPQQLKWPLFVLLGLG
;
A
#
# COMPACT_ATOMS: atom_id res chain seq x y z
N MET A 1 -3.71 -15.06 -28.47
CA MET A 1 -4.09 -14.64 -27.12
C MET A 1 -3.10 -15.07 -26.04
N PRO A 2 -2.79 -16.37 -25.80
CA PRO A 2 -1.88 -16.77 -24.71
C PRO A 2 -0.44 -16.27 -24.91
N PHE A 3 0.04 -16.24 -26.15
CA PHE A 3 1.37 -15.70 -26.48
C PHE A 3 1.53 -14.22 -26.07
N LEU A 4 0.53 -13.38 -26.34
CA LEU A 4 0.57 -11.95 -25.97
C LEU A 4 0.56 -11.75 -24.46
N ILE A 5 -0.23 -12.56 -23.73
CA ILE A 5 -0.26 -12.53 -22.27
C ILE A 5 1.12 -12.90 -21.71
N ILE A 6 1.75 -13.97 -22.20
CA ILE A 6 3.08 -14.39 -21.77
C ILE A 6 4.13 -13.32 -22.11
N ALA A 7 4.05 -12.76 -23.32
CA ALA A 7 4.96 -11.72 -23.78
C ALA A 7 4.86 -10.43 -22.95
N MET A 8 3.68 -10.10 -22.40
CA MET A 8 3.50 -8.98 -21.48
C MET A 8 3.80 -9.32 -20.02
N ALA A 9 3.51 -10.56 -19.58
CA ALA A 9 3.73 -10.99 -18.21
C ALA A 9 5.22 -11.03 -17.85
N LEU A 10 6.07 -11.53 -18.73
CA LEU A 10 7.52 -11.60 -18.55
C LEU A 10 8.16 -10.24 -18.21
N PRO A 11 8.00 -9.19 -19.05
CA PRO A 11 8.55 -7.88 -18.75
C PRO A 11 7.90 -7.27 -17.50
N LEU A 12 6.60 -7.47 -17.28
CA LEU A 12 5.91 -6.92 -16.12
C LEU A 12 6.43 -7.53 -14.80
N ILE A 13 6.70 -8.84 -14.77
CA ILE A 13 7.33 -9.52 -13.64
C ILE A 13 8.76 -9.02 -13.44
N LEU A 14 9.54 -8.92 -14.51
CA LEU A 14 10.95 -8.51 -14.43
C LEU A 14 11.09 -7.06 -13.96
N TRP A 15 10.35 -6.13 -14.57
CA TRP A 15 10.31 -4.72 -14.16
C TRP A 15 9.67 -4.52 -12.80
N GLY A 16 8.65 -5.32 -12.46
CA GLY A 16 8.07 -5.36 -11.12
C GLY A 16 9.10 -5.74 -10.06
N ALA A 17 9.85 -6.83 -10.29
CA ALA A 17 10.91 -7.26 -9.38
C ALA A 17 12.03 -6.22 -9.24
N ILE A 18 12.46 -5.59 -10.34
CA ILE A 18 13.43 -4.49 -10.31
C ILE A 18 12.90 -3.30 -9.50
N SER A 19 11.63 -2.93 -9.72
CA SER A 19 10.98 -1.82 -9.02
C SER A 19 10.87 -2.09 -7.51
N VAL A 20 10.51 -3.31 -7.12
CA VAL A 20 10.48 -3.74 -5.72
C VAL A 20 11.89 -3.73 -5.11
N ALA A 21 12.91 -4.19 -5.85
CA ALA A 21 14.26 -4.29 -5.33
C ALA A 21 15.03 -2.97 -5.29
N ARG A 22 14.75 -2.02 -6.18
CA ARG A 22 15.55 -0.80 -6.38
C ARG A 22 14.74 0.50 -6.40
N GLY A 23 13.44 0.44 -6.64
CA GLY A 23 12.58 1.61 -6.73
C GLY A 23 12.44 2.35 -5.40
N SER A 24 11.88 3.56 -5.45
CA SER A 24 11.59 4.38 -4.26
C SER A 24 10.36 3.85 -3.53
N LEU A 25 10.49 3.59 -2.22
CA LEU A 25 9.37 3.18 -1.37
C LEU A 25 8.31 4.29 -1.29
N PHE A 26 8.74 5.55 -1.24
CA PHE A 26 7.85 6.70 -1.25
C PHE A 26 7.00 6.73 -2.52
N LEU A 27 7.63 6.54 -3.69
CA LEU A 27 6.94 6.55 -4.97
C LEU A 27 5.95 5.38 -5.08
N SER A 28 6.32 4.19 -4.62
CA SER A 28 5.42 3.03 -4.62
C SER A 28 4.15 3.29 -3.80
N VAL A 29 4.29 3.89 -2.62
CA VAL A 29 3.14 4.24 -1.78
C VAL A 29 2.30 5.34 -2.43
N ALA A 30 2.92 6.35 -3.03
CA ALA A 30 2.19 7.41 -3.74
C ALA A 30 1.39 6.84 -4.94
N ILE A 31 2.01 5.96 -5.73
CA ILE A 31 1.34 5.26 -6.85
C ILE A 31 0.18 4.42 -6.34
N PHE A 32 0.34 3.72 -5.20
CA PHE A 32 -0.75 2.97 -4.60
C PHE A 32 -1.96 3.86 -4.26
N PHE A 33 -1.73 5.03 -3.65
CA PHE A 33 -2.81 5.98 -3.36
C PHE A 33 -3.48 6.49 -4.65
N VAL A 34 -2.71 6.88 -5.66
CA VAL A 34 -3.28 7.33 -6.94
C VAL A 34 -4.07 6.21 -7.60
N ALA A 35 -3.51 5.01 -7.66
CA ALA A 35 -4.16 3.85 -8.29
C ALA A 35 -5.47 3.49 -7.59
N THR A 36 -5.52 3.49 -6.25
CA THR A 36 -6.74 3.18 -5.50
C THR A 36 -7.81 4.27 -5.57
N CYS A 37 -7.43 5.51 -5.87
CA CYS A 37 -8.39 6.60 -6.15
C CYS A 37 -8.94 6.58 -7.58
N VAL A 38 -8.14 6.14 -8.55
CA VAL A 38 -8.49 6.19 -9.99
C VAL A 38 -9.14 4.90 -10.48
N PHE A 39 -8.67 3.75 -9.98
CA PHE A 39 -9.16 2.44 -10.40
C PHE A 39 -10.08 1.85 -9.33
N PRO A 40 -11.32 1.48 -9.68
CA PRO A 40 -12.19 0.77 -8.76
C PRO A 40 -11.62 -0.63 -8.47
N ALA A 41 -11.98 -1.23 -7.33
CA ALA A 41 -11.44 -2.52 -6.92
C ALA A 41 -11.76 -3.65 -7.93
N GLU A 42 -12.86 -3.51 -8.65
CA GLU A 42 -13.34 -4.45 -9.68
C GLU A 42 -12.60 -4.30 -11.02
N PHE A 43 -11.73 -3.30 -11.19
CA PHE A 43 -11.01 -3.07 -12.44
C PHE A 43 -10.15 -4.28 -12.86
N PHE A 44 -9.61 -4.99 -11.87
CA PHE A 44 -8.93 -6.26 -12.07
C PHE A 44 -9.12 -7.11 -10.82
N SER A 45 -9.74 -8.27 -10.99
CA SER A 45 -9.96 -9.25 -9.94
C SER A 45 -9.68 -10.64 -10.47
N VAL A 46 -8.82 -11.39 -9.79
CA VAL A 46 -8.54 -12.79 -10.09
C VAL A 46 -8.71 -13.61 -8.81
N ASP A 47 -9.62 -14.57 -8.83
CA ASP A 47 -9.78 -15.50 -7.72
C ASP A 47 -8.71 -16.60 -7.79
N MET A 48 -7.78 -16.58 -6.83
CA MET A 48 -6.70 -17.57 -6.75
C MET A 48 -6.43 -17.92 -5.28
N ALA A 49 -6.26 -19.21 -4.98
CA ALA A 49 -6.01 -19.72 -3.63
C ALA A 49 -7.09 -19.31 -2.59
N GLY A 50 -8.36 -19.23 -3.00
CA GLY A 50 -9.48 -18.85 -2.12
C GLY A 50 -9.51 -17.37 -1.74
N LEU A 51 -8.70 -16.54 -2.40
CA LEU A 51 -8.62 -15.09 -2.20
C LEU A 51 -8.84 -14.38 -3.54
N THR A 52 -9.66 -13.33 -3.53
CA THR A 52 -9.77 -12.42 -4.67
C THR A 52 -8.56 -11.51 -4.71
N TRP A 53 -7.69 -11.68 -5.71
CA TRP A 53 -6.53 -10.83 -5.93
C TRP A 53 -6.91 -9.65 -6.80
N THR A 54 -6.91 -8.48 -6.20
CA THR A 54 -7.13 -7.20 -6.86
C THR A 54 -5.81 -6.44 -7.02
N ILE A 55 -5.78 -5.44 -7.92
CA ILE A 55 -4.56 -4.66 -8.17
C ILE A 55 -4.02 -4.00 -6.89
N ASP A 56 -4.89 -3.45 -6.05
CA ASP A 56 -4.52 -2.85 -4.77
C ASP A 56 -3.80 -3.85 -3.86
N ARG A 57 -4.30 -5.10 -3.75
CA ARG A 57 -3.66 -6.15 -2.96
C ARG A 57 -2.29 -6.53 -3.52
N LEU A 58 -2.17 -6.65 -4.85
CA LEU A 58 -0.89 -6.94 -5.50
C LEU A 58 0.13 -5.81 -5.27
N CYS A 59 -0.29 -4.56 -5.41
CA CYS A 59 0.54 -3.40 -5.10
C CYS A 59 0.95 -3.38 -3.62
N LEU A 60 0.04 -3.69 -2.70
CA LEU A 60 0.33 -3.76 -1.27
C LEU A 60 1.40 -4.82 -0.95
N VAL A 61 1.30 -6.01 -1.55
CA VAL A 61 2.32 -7.07 -1.43
C VAL A 61 3.66 -6.59 -1.97
N GLY A 62 3.68 -5.88 -3.11
CA GLY A 62 4.89 -5.27 -3.66
C GLY A 62 5.54 -4.28 -2.69
N ILE A 63 4.74 -3.40 -2.07
CA ILE A 63 5.23 -2.43 -1.07
C ILE A 63 5.77 -3.15 0.17
N ALA A 64 5.08 -4.19 0.66
CA ALA A 64 5.54 -5.01 1.76
C ALA A 64 6.88 -5.70 1.46
N ALA A 65 7.02 -6.30 0.28
CA ALA A 65 8.27 -6.89 -0.16
C ALA A 65 9.40 -5.84 -0.23
N GLN A 66 9.12 -4.66 -0.78
CA GLN A 66 10.08 -3.56 -0.89
C GLN A 66 10.52 -3.05 0.49
N LEU A 67 9.59 -2.92 1.44
CA LEU A 67 9.90 -2.53 2.82
C LEU A 67 10.82 -3.56 3.49
N VAL A 68 10.50 -4.86 3.37
CA VAL A 68 11.34 -5.95 3.93
C VAL A 68 12.74 -5.96 3.30
N ILE A 69 12.84 -5.81 1.98
CA ILE A 69 14.14 -5.76 1.30
C ILE A 69 14.97 -4.57 1.79
N ARG A 70 14.36 -3.37 1.89
CA ARG A 70 15.04 -2.17 2.38
C ARG A 70 15.43 -2.28 3.85
N TRP A 71 14.60 -2.91 4.67
CA TRP A 71 14.93 -3.19 6.06
C TRP A 71 16.15 -4.10 6.17
N ARG A 72 16.16 -5.22 5.44
CA ARG A 72 17.30 -6.14 5.40
C ARG A 72 18.59 -5.49 4.89
N ARG A 73 18.49 -4.50 4.01
CA ARG A 73 19.65 -3.74 3.49
C ARG A 73 20.08 -2.58 4.39
N GLY A 74 19.40 -2.33 5.52
CA GLY A 74 19.69 -1.18 6.39
C GLY A 74 19.43 0.18 5.74
N GLN A 75 18.56 0.23 4.71
CA GLN A 75 18.29 1.44 3.92
C GLN A 75 17.10 2.26 4.44
N LEU A 76 16.48 1.81 5.54
CA LEU A 76 15.37 2.52 6.18
C LEU A 76 15.88 3.62 7.08
N GLN A 77 15.28 4.81 6.98
CA GLN A 77 15.58 5.93 7.86
C GLN A 77 14.63 5.90 9.06
N LEU A 78 15.11 5.37 10.19
CA LEU A 78 14.35 5.39 11.43
C LEU A 78 14.39 6.80 12.03
N ARG A 79 13.33 7.56 11.80
CA ARG A 79 13.15 8.88 12.41
C ARG A 79 12.74 8.72 13.88
N ARG A 80 13.13 9.68 14.72
CA ARG A 80 12.67 9.74 16.11
C ARG A 80 11.14 9.73 16.14
N LEU A 81 10.55 8.99 17.07
CA LEU A 81 9.11 9.03 17.29
C LEU A 81 8.76 10.35 17.97
N GLU A 82 7.88 11.11 17.36
CA GLU A 82 7.29 12.32 17.91
C GLU A 82 6.01 11.95 18.66
N SER A 83 5.57 12.83 19.56
CA SER A 83 4.36 12.60 20.37
C SER A 83 3.11 12.38 19.51
N LEU A 84 3.02 13.04 18.35
CA LEU A 84 1.92 12.88 17.40
C LEU A 84 1.87 11.46 16.83
N ASP A 85 3.02 10.84 16.58
CA ASP A 85 3.09 9.48 16.03
C ASP A 85 2.65 8.45 17.04
N VAL A 86 3.03 8.66 18.30
CA VAL A 86 2.59 7.82 19.42
C VAL A 86 1.09 7.96 19.61
N ALA A 87 0.55 9.18 19.56
CA ALA A 87 -0.89 9.42 19.65
C ALA A 87 -1.65 8.74 18.50
N MET A 88 -1.18 8.88 17.26
CA MET A 88 -1.76 8.20 16.09
C MET A 88 -1.69 6.68 16.22
N ALA A 89 -0.56 6.13 16.67
CA ALA A 89 -0.38 4.69 16.85
C ALA A 89 -1.33 4.15 17.93
N LEU A 90 -1.45 4.83 19.07
CA LEU A 90 -2.38 4.44 20.13
C LEU A 90 -3.84 4.52 19.69
N PHE A 91 -4.22 5.57 18.95
CA PHE A 91 -5.56 5.69 18.39
C PHE A 91 -5.88 4.57 17.40
N MET A 92 -4.96 4.25 16.49
CA MET A 92 -5.11 3.13 15.56
C MET A 92 -5.20 1.78 16.28
N LEU A 93 -4.34 1.55 17.28
CA LEU A 93 -4.40 0.33 18.10
C LEU A 93 -5.73 0.20 18.84
N TRP A 94 -6.26 1.31 19.37
CA TRP A 94 -7.58 1.32 20.00
C TRP A 94 -8.70 0.96 19.02
N LEU A 95 -8.68 1.53 17.80
CA LEU A 95 -9.63 1.18 16.74
C LEU A 95 -9.55 -0.29 16.35
N MET A 96 -8.32 -0.82 16.19
CA MET A 96 -8.11 -2.24 15.88
C MET A 96 -8.62 -3.14 17.00
N ALA A 97 -8.30 -2.84 18.26
CA ALA A 97 -8.76 -3.60 19.42
C ALA A 97 -10.29 -3.61 19.50
N ARG A 98 -10.93 -2.44 19.35
CA ARG A 98 -12.39 -2.33 19.32
C ARG A 98 -13.01 -3.17 18.20
N THR A 99 -12.37 -3.19 17.03
CA THR A 99 -12.87 -3.94 15.86
C THR A 99 -12.76 -5.45 16.06
N ILE A 100 -11.68 -5.93 16.69
CA ILE A 100 -11.49 -7.36 16.96
C ILE A 100 -12.45 -7.87 18.06
N THR A 101 -12.91 -6.99 18.96
CA THR A 101 -13.96 -7.35 19.93
C THR A 101 -15.35 -7.49 19.33
N GLN A 102 -15.55 -7.11 18.07
CA GLN A 102 -16.79 -7.32 17.34
C GLN A 102 -16.73 -8.60 16.51
N PRO A 103 -17.89 -9.24 16.22
CA PRO A 103 -17.92 -10.43 15.37
C PRO A 103 -17.37 -10.11 13.97
N LEU A 104 -16.18 -10.64 13.66
CA LEU A 104 -15.40 -10.32 12.45
C LEU A 104 -16.13 -10.65 11.14
N GLY A 105 -17.05 -11.61 11.17
CA GLY A 105 -17.90 -12.01 10.04
C GLY A 105 -19.28 -11.36 10.01
N SER A 106 -19.59 -10.45 10.94
CA SER A 106 -20.87 -9.74 10.90
C SER A 106 -20.88 -8.78 9.71
N VAL A 107 -21.89 -8.95 8.86
CA VAL A 107 -22.13 -8.08 7.70
C VAL A 107 -23.40 -7.30 8.04
N LEU A 108 -23.25 -6.01 8.31
CA LEU A 108 -24.38 -5.10 8.33
C LEU A 108 -24.83 -4.87 6.88
N PRO A 109 -26.14 -4.76 6.59
CA PRO A 109 -26.62 -4.55 5.23
C PRO A 109 -25.97 -3.31 4.61
N GLY A 110 -25.28 -3.47 3.47
CA GLY A 110 -24.60 -2.39 2.77
C GLY A 110 -23.22 -1.99 3.34
N GLN A 111 -22.71 -2.68 4.36
CA GLN A 111 -21.35 -2.47 4.87
C GLN A 111 -20.43 -3.64 4.53
N PRO A 112 -19.13 -3.38 4.23
CA PRO A 112 -18.11 -4.41 4.21
C PRO A 112 -18.11 -5.24 5.51
N ALA A 113 -17.73 -6.51 5.42
CA ALA A 113 -17.53 -7.34 6.60
C ALA A 113 -16.56 -6.65 7.59
N THR A 114 -16.78 -6.79 8.89
CA THR A 114 -15.96 -6.18 9.95
C THR A 114 -14.46 -6.46 9.77
N LEU A 115 -14.10 -7.66 9.28
CA LEU A 115 -12.71 -8.01 8.93
C LEU A 115 -12.14 -7.12 7.81
N MET A 116 -12.91 -6.85 6.75
CA MET A 116 -12.47 -5.98 5.66
C MET A 116 -12.31 -4.53 6.13
N HIS A 117 -13.18 -4.08 7.04
CA HIS A 117 -13.02 -2.79 7.70
C HIS A 117 -11.74 -2.71 8.52
N LEU A 118 -11.39 -3.77 9.28
CA LEU A 118 -10.13 -3.82 10.03
C LEU A 118 -8.91 -3.70 9.12
N VAL A 119 -8.90 -4.47 8.03
CA VAL A 119 -7.77 -4.53 7.10
C VAL A 119 -7.65 -3.24 6.30
N ASN A 120 -8.70 -2.85 5.58
CA ASN A 120 -8.66 -1.72 4.66
C ASN A 120 -8.74 -0.38 5.39
N GLY A 121 -9.46 -0.31 6.50
CA GLY A 121 -9.68 0.92 7.25
C GLY A 121 -8.55 1.27 8.22
N TYR A 122 -7.84 0.28 8.77
CA TYR A 122 -6.84 0.53 9.82
C TYR A 122 -5.45 -0.05 9.49
N LEU A 123 -5.36 -1.35 9.17
CA LEU A 123 -4.06 -2.01 8.99
C LEU A 123 -3.31 -1.51 7.77
N ILE A 124 -3.97 -1.38 6.62
CA ILE A 124 -3.34 -0.88 5.39
C ILE A 124 -2.87 0.58 5.57
N PRO A 125 -3.70 1.54 6.03
CA PRO A 125 -3.24 2.91 6.26
C PRO A 125 -2.08 3.00 7.25
N PHE A 126 -2.12 2.23 8.35
CA PHE A 126 -1.05 2.18 9.34
C PHE A 126 0.26 1.65 8.73
N PHE A 127 0.17 0.58 7.94
CA PHE A 127 1.30 -0.01 7.23
C PHE A 127 1.92 0.98 6.22
N LEU A 128 1.10 1.65 5.42
CA LEU A 128 1.55 2.65 4.45
C LEU A 128 2.20 3.86 5.14
N TYR A 129 1.62 4.32 6.25
CA TYR A 129 2.20 5.37 7.08
C TYR A 129 3.57 4.97 7.62
N ALA A 130 3.72 3.77 8.17
CA ALA A 130 5.01 3.26 8.65
C ALA A 130 6.05 3.16 7.52
N GLY A 131 5.63 2.70 6.33
CA GLY A 131 6.46 2.67 5.14
C GLY A 131 6.93 4.06 4.70
N LEU A 132 6.03 5.05 4.65
CA LEU A 132 6.37 6.43 4.31
C LEU A 132 7.32 7.06 5.34
N ARG A 133 7.06 6.85 6.63
CA ARG A 133 7.88 7.41 7.71
C ARG A 133 9.34 6.94 7.65
N THR A 134 9.53 5.68 7.26
CA THR A 134 10.85 5.05 7.13
C THR A 134 11.49 5.25 5.76
N SER A 135 10.75 5.81 4.80
CA SER A 135 11.24 6.10 3.46
C SER A 135 12.14 7.34 3.45
N LYS A 136 13.23 7.25 2.68
CA LYS A 136 14.06 8.40 2.35
C LYS A 136 13.38 9.16 1.21
N LEU A 137 12.99 10.40 1.47
CA LEU A 137 12.46 11.29 0.46
C LEU A 137 13.62 11.99 -0.26
N GLU A 138 13.74 11.76 -1.55
CA GLU A 138 14.73 12.47 -2.37
C GLU A 138 14.07 13.69 -3.02
N PRO A 139 14.67 14.89 -2.96
CA PRO A 139 14.09 16.11 -3.54
C PRO A 139 13.75 15.98 -5.02
N GLN A 140 14.49 15.15 -5.77
CA GLN A 140 14.22 14.88 -7.18
C GLN A 140 12.85 14.21 -7.40
N GLN A 141 12.38 13.41 -6.46
CA GLN A 141 11.09 12.72 -6.53
C GLN A 141 9.90 13.69 -6.34
N LEU A 142 10.13 14.85 -5.74
CA LEU A 142 9.10 15.87 -5.51
C LEU A 142 8.93 16.84 -6.68
N LYS A 143 9.92 16.94 -7.58
CA LYS A 143 9.92 17.94 -8.66
C LYS A 143 8.67 17.83 -9.52
N TRP A 144 8.36 16.65 -10.03
CA TRP A 144 7.20 16.41 -10.89
C TRP A 144 5.87 16.64 -10.17
N PRO A 145 5.62 16.07 -8.98
CA PRO A 145 4.42 16.39 -8.19
C PRO A 145 4.24 17.89 -7.94
N LEU A 146 5.32 18.60 -7.59
CA LEU A 146 5.28 20.06 -7.37
C LEU A 146 4.93 20.83 -8.63
N PHE A 147 5.50 20.45 -9.78
CA PHE A 147 5.15 21.07 -11.07
C PHE A 147 3.66 20.88 -11.42
N VAL A 148 3.13 19.67 -11.19
CA VAL A 148 1.71 19.39 -11.42
C VAL A 148 0.83 20.22 -10.48
N LEU A 149 1.17 20.31 -9.20
CA LEU A 149 0.42 21.11 -8.23
C LEU A 149 0.46 22.61 -8.57
N LEU A 150 1.62 23.15 -8.98
CA LEU A 150 1.75 24.54 -9.40
C LEU A 150 1.06 24.84 -10.73
N GLY A 151 0.89 23.86 -11.62
CA GLY A 151 0.16 24.03 -12.87
C GLY A 151 -1.37 23.91 -12.72
N LEU A 152 -1.85 23.34 -11.61
CA LEU A 152 -3.28 23.19 -11.30
C LEU A 152 -3.83 24.26 -10.34
N GLY A 153 -2.95 25.06 -9.72
CA GLY A 153 -3.30 26.20 -8.86
C GLY A 153 -3.12 27.52 -9.58
#